data_AF-A0A2H6G3X2-F1
#
_entry.id   AF-A0A2H6G3X2-F1
#
_cell.length_a   1.000
_cell.length_b   1.000
_cell.length_c   1.000
_cell.angle_alpha   90.00
_cell.angle_beta   90.00
_cell.angle_gamma   90.00
#
_symmetry.space_group_name_H-M   'P 1'
#
loop_
_entity.id
_entity.type
_entity.pdbx_description
1 polymer ?
#
loop_
_entity_poly.entity_id
_entity_poly.type
_entity_poly.pdbx_seq_one_letter_code
_entity_poly.pdbx_strand_id
1 'polypeptide(L)'
;MSEIAQSILTAVQSYEPVLTEYGLLIIFAAITLEGLGIPAPGQSLLIAGALLSTRGQFNISLVLISALLAAFTGSTLGYIIGRVGGRKLLLRLPLSPSRLNRIDTLCQRYGTVLVILSRFIDGPRQLTGIVVGSLQMPTIPFLLATSAGAVLWVGFWGLGSYYLGQNIRIIEQVLKSASPYTWIATGLSIFALSAYLFRRHIRKKPPPEKR
;
A
#
# COMPACT_ATOMS: atom_id res chain seq x y z
N MET A 1 -0.63 41.45 9.85
CA MET A 1 -0.03 40.09 9.89
C MET A 1 0.97 40.08 11.01
N SER A 2 0.87 39.17 11.99
CA SER A 2 1.69 39.18 13.21
C SER A 2 3.13 38.75 12.92
N GLU A 3 4.12 39.34 13.62
CA GLU A 3 5.55 38.95 13.54
C GLU A 3 5.76 37.44 13.74
N ILE A 4 4.89 36.80 14.52
CA ILE A 4 4.87 35.34 14.75
C ILE A 4 4.57 34.57 13.46
N ALA A 5 3.62 35.06 12.63
CA ALA A 5 3.33 34.43 11.35
C ALA A 5 4.53 34.56 10.40
N GLN A 6 5.20 35.71 10.43
CA GLN A 6 6.44 35.94 9.68
C GLN A 6 7.54 34.98 10.13
N SER A 7 7.81 34.87 11.45
CA SER A 7 8.87 34.01 11.98
C SER A 7 8.65 32.53 11.68
N ILE A 8 7.39 32.08 11.72
CA ILE A 8 7.01 30.72 11.33
C ILE A 8 7.24 30.52 9.83
N LEU A 9 6.84 31.47 8.98
CA LEU A 9 7.07 31.42 7.54
C LEU A 9 8.56 31.35 7.19
N THR A 10 9.40 32.17 7.82
CA THR A 10 10.85 32.15 7.58
C THR A 10 11.47 30.84 8.02
N ALA A 11 11.07 30.31 9.17
CA ALA A 11 11.53 29.00 9.64
C ALA A 11 11.13 27.89 8.66
N VAL A 12 9.86 27.85 8.22
CA VAL A 12 9.38 26.87 7.24
C VAL A 12 10.16 26.96 5.93
N GLN A 13 10.41 28.17 5.42
CA GLN A 13 11.19 28.38 4.19
C GLN A 13 12.65 27.96 4.33
N SER A 14 13.28 28.18 5.49
CA SER A 14 14.66 27.73 5.73
C SER A 14 14.80 26.21 5.79
N TYR A 15 13.77 25.50 6.24
CA TYR A 15 13.78 24.03 6.31
C TYR A 15 13.17 23.34 5.09
N GLU A 16 12.45 24.05 4.19
CA GLU A 16 11.88 23.46 2.97
C GLU A 16 12.90 22.64 2.12
N PRO A 17 14.13 23.12 1.86
CA PRO A 17 15.11 22.37 1.06
C PRO A 17 15.54 21.06 1.73
N VAL A 18 15.72 21.10 3.05
CA VAL A 18 16.07 19.95 3.89
C VAL A 18 14.89 18.97 3.90
N LEU A 19 13.67 19.47 4.07
CA LEU A 19 12.46 18.63 4.06
C LEU A 19 12.19 18.00 2.70
N THR A 20 12.56 18.65 1.61
CA THR A 20 12.47 18.06 0.26
C THR A 20 13.52 17.00 0.02
N GLU A 21 14.76 17.27 0.42
CA GLU A 21 15.87 16.33 0.28
C GLU A 21 15.69 15.07 1.14
N TYR A 22 15.37 15.24 2.42
CA TYR A 22 15.14 14.11 3.33
C TYR A 22 13.74 13.51 3.19
N GLY A 23 12.74 14.25 2.72
CA GLY A 23 11.38 13.74 2.55
C GLY A 23 11.31 12.58 1.57
N LEU A 24 12.01 12.67 0.43
CA LEU A 24 12.10 11.59 -0.54
C LEU A 24 12.82 10.36 0.02
N LEU A 25 13.87 10.57 0.83
CA LEU A 25 14.59 9.52 1.54
C LEU A 25 13.74 8.84 2.61
N ILE A 26 12.93 9.60 3.35
CA ILE A 26 12.02 9.07 4.36
C ILE A 26 10.93 8.21 3.70
N ILE A 27 10.34 8.68 2.60
CA ILE A 27 9.39 7.89 1.80
C ILE A 27 10.07 6.60 1.33
N PHE A 28 11.29 6.70 0.79
CA PHE A 28 12.04 5.55 0.32
C PHE A 28 12.29 4.53 1.43
N ALA A 29 12.81 4.99 2.58
CA ALA A 29 13.15 4.17 3.71
C ALA A 29 11.90 3.48 4.28
N ALA A 30 10.81 4.23 4.48
CA ALA A 30 9.57 3.68 5.04
C ALA A 30 8.98 2.58 4.14
N ILE A 31 8.87 2.82 2.83
CA ILE A 31 8.33 1.82 1.89
C ILE A 31 9.27 0.60 1.78
N THR A 32 10.59 0.82 1.84
CA THR A 32 11.58 -0.27 1.82
C THR A 32 11.44 -1.14 3.08
N LEU A 33 11.34 -0.52 4.26
CA LEU A 33 11.15 -1.21 5.54
C LEU A 33 9.85 -2.03 5.56
N GLU A 34 8.75 -1.47 5.06
CA GLU A 34 7.50 -2.21 4.88
C GLU A 34 7.69 -3.47 4.01
N GLY A 35 8.45 -3.36 2.92
CA GLY A 35 8.78 -4.49 2.05
C GLY A 35 9.60 -5.60 2.73
N LEU A 36 10.30 -5.27 3.82
CA LEU A 36 11.03 -6.21 4.67
C LEU A 36 10.15 -6.86 5.76
N GLY A 37 8.86 -6.53 5.81
CA GLY A 37 7.96 -6.97 6.87
C GLY A 37 8.02 -6.12 8.14
N ILE A 38 8.71 -4.98 8.11
CA ILE A 38 8.80 -4.04 9.25
C ILE A 38 7.65 -3.04 9.12
N PRO A 39 6.74 -2.93 10.11
CA PRO A 39 5.67 -1.95 10.06
C PRO A 39 6.24 -0.52 9.97
N ALA A 40 5.90 0.16 8.89
CA ALA A 40 6.23 1.56 8.67
C ALA A 40 5.02 2.26 8.04
N PRO A 41 4.94 3.60 8.04
CA PRO A 41 3.83 4.34 7.42
C PRO A 41 4.11 4.67 5.95
N GLY A 42 4.63 3.73 5.17
CA GLY A 42 5.11 3.96 3.80
C GLY A 42 4.01 4.42 2.84
N GLN A 43 2.83 3.81 2.91
CA GLN A 43 1.66 4.25 2.12
C GLN A 43 1.22 5.67 2.48
N SER A 44 1.12 5.98 3.78
CA SER A 44 0.71 7.29 4.27
C SER A 44 1.70 8.37 3.84
N LEU A 45 3.00 8.07 3.88
CA LEU A 45 4.06 8.98 3.43
C LEU A 45 4.04 9.19 1.90
N LEU A 46 3.74 8.16 1.11
CA LEU A 46 3.51 8.31 -0.33
C LEU A 46 2.34 9.26 -0.61
N ILE A 47 1.20 9.05 0.04
CA ILE A 47 0.01 9.90 -0.10
C ILE A 47 0.33 11.33 0.31
N ALA A 48 1.01 11.52 1.45
CA ALA A 48 1.43 12.84 1.92
C ALA A 48 2.36 13.52 0.90
N GLY A 49 3.40 12.85 0.42
CA GLY A 49 4.32 13.39 -0.59
C GLY A 49 3.60 13.76 -1.90
N ALA A 50 2.66 12.95 -2.33
CA ALA A 50 1.82 13.25 -3.50
C ALA A 50 0.93 14.48 -3.28
N LEU A 51 0.29 14.62 -2.12
CA LEU A 51 -0.51 15.81 -1.79
C LEU A 51 0.34 17.07 -1.65
N LEU A 52 1.52 16.99 -1.05
CA LEU A 52 2.44 18.13 -0.94
C LEU A 52 2.97 18.55 -2.33
N SER A 53 3.08 17.61 -3.27
CA SER A 53 3.42 17.91 -4.66
C SER A 53 2.39 18.80 -5.36
N THR A 54 1.12 18.80 -4.94
CA THR A 54 0.10 19.68 -5.52
C THR A 54 0.30 21.15 -5.13
N ARG A 55 1.08 21.41 -4.08
CA ARG A 55 1.43 22.76 -3.59
C ARG A 55 2.80 23.21 -4.07
N GLY A 56 3.45 22.44 -4.94
CA GLY A 56 4.80 22.72 -5.44
C GLY A 56 5.92 22.37 -4.47
N GLN A 57 5.62 21.80 -3.30
CA GLN A 57 6.63 21.45 -2.29
C GLN A 57 7.44 20.22 -2.67
N PHE A 58 6.88 19.29 -3.44
CA PHE A 58 7.60 18.16 -3.99
C PHE A 58 7.40 18.06 -5.50
N ASN A 59 8.40 17.53 -6.19
CA ASN A 59 8.23 17.09 -7.57
C ASN A 59 7.55 15.71 -7.56
N ILE A 60 6.34 15.62 -8.10
CA ILE A 60 5.56 14.37 -8.14
C ILE A 60 6.35 13.24 -8.81
N SER A 61 7.08 13.51 -9.88
CA SER A 61 7.88 12.50 -10.57
C SER A 61 8.95 11.90 -9.65
N LEU A 62 9.62 12.73 -8.84
CA LEU A 62 10.61 12.26 -7.87
C LEU A 62 9.97 11.43 -6.74
N VAL A 63 8.78 11.83 -6.27
CA VAL A 63 8.02 11.05 -5.28
C VAL A 63 7.66 9.67 -5.83
N LEU A 64 7.15 9.60 -7.05
CA LEU A 64 6.77 8.33 -7.68
C LEU A 64 7.98 7.45 -7.97
N ILE A 65 9.08 8.02 -8.49
CA ILE A 65 10.33 7.27 -8.73
C ILE A 65 10.89 6.72 -7.42
N SER A 66 10.97 7.55 -6.37
CA SER A 66 11.41 7.13 -5.04
C SER A 66 10.56 5.97 -4.51
N ALA A 67 9.23 6.09 -4.59
CA ALA A 67 8.32 5.06 -4.13
C ALA A 67 8.42 3.76 -4.95
N LEU A 68 8.62 3.84 -6.27
CA LEU A 68 8.82 2.67 -7.13
C LEU A 68 10.11 1.94 -6.80
N LEU A 69 11.22 2.67 -6.68
CA LEU A 69 12.52 2.10 -6.33
C LEU A 69 12.49 1.47 -4.94
N ALA A 70 11.86 2.14 -3.97
CA ALA A 70 11.69 1.62 -2.61
C ALA A 70 10.84 0.35 -2.59
N ALA A 71 9.70 0.39 -3.28
CA ALA A 71 8.80 -0.75 -3.41
C ALA A 71 9.49 -1.97 -4.01
N PHE A 72 10.24 -1.78 -5.10
CA PHE A 72 10.99 -2.83 -5.77
C PHE A 72 12.10 -3.37 -4.86
N THR A 73 12.90 -2.48 -4.27
CA THR A 73 14.03 -2.83 -3.39
C THR A 73 13.56 -3.58 -2.15
N GLY A 74 12.61 -3.03 -1.39
CA GLY A 74 12.08 -3.65 -0.19
C GLY A 74 11.46 -5.02 -0.46
N SER A 75 10.65 -5.13 -1.51
CA SER A 75 10.02 -6.42 -1.87
C SER A 75 11.07 -7.46 -2.28
N THR A 76 12.10 -7.06 -3.03
CA THR A 76 13.18 -7.94 -3.47
C THR A 76 14.02 -8.41 -2.28
N LEU A 77 14.37 -7.52 -1.35
CA LEU A 77 15.08 -7.89 -0.13
C LEU A 77 14.23 -8.83 0.74
N GLY A 78 12.94 -8.53 0.94
CA GLY A 78 12.02 -9.41 1.66
C GLY A 78 11.93 -10.80 1.01
N TYR A 79 11.91 -10.86 -0.32
CA TYR A 79 11.95 -12.11 -1.07
C TYR A 79 13.25 -12.89 -0.88
N ILE A 80 14.40 -12.22 -0.91
CA ILE A 80 15.70 -12.85 -0.65
C ILE A 80 15.75 -13.41 0.78
N ILE A 81 15.32 -12.63 1.78
CA ILE A 81 15.22 -13.07 3.18
C ILE A 81 14.33 -14.31 3.27
N GLY A 82 13.16 -14.28 2.63
CA GLY A 82 12.25 -15.41 2.53
C GLY A 82 12.93 -16.64 1.94
N ARG A 83 13.62 -16.47 0.81
CA ARG A 83 14.23 -17.54 0.03
C ARG A 83 15.40 -18.21 0.74
N VAL A 84 16.24 -17.42 1.39
CA VAL A 84 17.37 -17.90 2.21
C VAL A 84 16.86 -18.57 3.49
N GLY A 85 15.87 -17.96 4.16
CA GLY A 85 15.27 -18.53 5.37
C GLY A 85 14.45 -19.80 5.13
N GLY A 86 13.92 -19.96 3.91
CA GLY A 86 13.14 -21.12 3.48
C GLY A 86 11.93 -21.40 4.37
N ARG A 87 11.47 -22.66 4.36
CA ARG A 87 10.27 -23.08 5.12
C ARG A 87 10.41 -22.89 6.63
N LYS A 88 11.64 -22.90 7.17
CA LYS A 88 11.91 -22.66 8.60
C LYS A 88 11.51 -21.26 9.05
N LEU A 89 11.74 -20.24 8.22
CA LEU A 89 11.32 -18.87 8.51
C LEU A 89 9.79 -18.74 8.48
N LEU A 90 9.15 -19.39 7.52
CA LEU A 90 7.69 -19.37 7.36
C LEU A 90 6.96 -20.00 8.55
N LEU A 91 7.57 -21.02 9.18
CA LEU A 91 7.05 -21.65 10.42
C LEU A 91 7.19 -20.76 11.66
N ARG A 92 7.99 -19.68 11.62
CA ARG A 92 8.07 -18.70 12.72
C ARG A 92 6.95 -17.67 12.68
N LEU A 93 6.23 -17.57 11.56
CA LEU A 93 5.06 -16.71 11.46
C LEU A 93 3.88 -17.35 12.24
N PRO A 94 3.00 -16.55 12.88
CA PRO A 94 1.86 -17.04 13.63
C PRO A 94 0.72 -17.53 12.71
N LEU A 95 1.03 -18.50 11.86
CA LEU A 95 0.12 -19.10 10.88
C LEU A 95 -0.25 -20.53 11.31
N SER A 96 -1.53 -20.87 11.23
CA SER A 96 -1.96 -22.25 11.46
C SER A 96 -1.48 -23.16 10.32
N PRO A 97 -1.21 -24.46 10.56
CA PRO A 97 -0.79 -25.40 9.50
C PRO A 97 -1.76 -25.44 8.31
N SER A 98 -3.07 -25.36 8.59
CA SER A 98 -4.12 -25.28 7.56
C SER A 98 -4.03 -24.02 6.70
N ARG A 99 -3.68 -22.86 7.30
CA ARG A 99 -3.47 -21.62 6.56
C ARG A 99 -2.19 -21.69 5.73
N LEU A 100 -1.14 -22.27 6.27
CA LEU A 100 0.13 -22.45 5.58
C LEU A 100 -0.03 -23.29 4.32
N ASN A 101 -0.69 -24.45 4.41
CA ASN A 101 -0.98 -25.28 3.23
C ASN A 101 -1.84 -24.54 2.21
N ARG A 102 -2.83 -23.76 2.65
CA ARG A 102 -3.66 -22.96 1.74
C ARG A 102 -2.84 -21.89 1.01
N ILE A 103 -1.93 -21.20 1.72
CA ILE A 103 -1.03 -20.20 1.13
C ILE A 103 -0.10 -20.88 0.12
N ASP A 104 0.44 -22.05 0.44
CA ASP A 104 1.29 -22.84 -0.46
C ASP A 104 0.55 -23.19 -1.77
N THR A 105 -0.64 -23.79 -1.68
CA THR A 105 -1.46 -24.13 -2.86
C THR A 105 -1.84 -22.89 -3.69
N LEU A 106 -2.20 -21.79 -3.02
CA LEU A 106 -2.52 -20.54 -3.70
C LEU A 106 -1.29 -19.95 -4.39
N CYS A 107 -0.12 -20.00 -3.77
CA CYS A 107 1.14 -19.52 -4.35
C CYS A 107 1.56 -20.35 -5.57
N GLN A 108 1.38 -21.68 -5.52
CA GLN A 108 1.65 -22.56 -6.66
C GLN A 108 0.75 -22.26 -7.86
N ARG A 109 -0.53 -21.94 -7.62
CA ARG A 109 -1.51 -21.72 -8.70
C ARG A 109 -1.60 -20.27 -9.18
N TYR A 110 -1.39 -19.30 -8.30
CA TYR A 110 -1.65 -17.88 -8.53
C TYR A 110 -0.53 -16.96 -8.04
N GLY A 111 0.68 -17.46 -7.79
CA GLY A 111 1.79 -16.71 -7.15
C GLY A 111 2.01 -15.30 -7.71
N THR A 112 2.12 -15.15 -9.03
CA THR A 112 2.28 -13.84 -9.69
C THR A 112 1.12 -12.88 -9.40
N VAL A 113 -0.12 -13.36 -9.50
CA VAL A 113 -1.31 -12.54 -9.24
C VAL A 113 -1.40 -12.17 -7.76
N LEU A 114 -1.06 -13.09 -6.86
CA LEU A 114 -1.04 -12.83 -5.42
C LEU A 114 -0.02 -11.75 -5.06
N VAL A 115 1.17 -11.78 -5.68
CA VAL A 115 2.20 -10.75 -5.44
C VAL A 115 1.73 -9.36 -5.87
N ILE A 116 0.98 -9.27 -6.97
CA ILE A 116 0.42 -7.99 -7.44
C ILE A 116 -0.70 -7.52 -6.51
N LEU A 117 -1.70 -8.38 -6.27
CA LEU A 117 -2.91 -8.01 -5.53
C LEU A 117 -2.66 -7.78 -4.04
N SER A 118 -1.69 -8.49 -3.45
CA SER A 118 -1.38 -8.32 -2.03
C SER A 118 -0.90 -6.91 -1.70
N ARG A 119 -0.37 -6.15 -2.68
CA ARG A 119 0.05 -4.76 -2.46
C ARG A 119 -1.10 -3.82 -2.10
N PHE A 120 -2.33 -4.18 -2.44
CA PHE A 120 -3.51 -3.40 -2.13
C PHE A 120 -4.16 -3.80 -0.79
N ILE A 121 -3.60 -4.78 -0.10
CA ILE A 121 -4.13 -5.29 1.17
C ILE A 121 -3.08 -5.08 2.26
N ASP A 122 -3.40 -4.22 3.23
CA ASP A 122 -2.54 -3.97 4.39
C ASP A 122 -2.41 -5.23 5.26
N GLY A 123 -1.19 -5.49 5.73
CA GLY A 123 -0.80 -6.74 6.37
C GLY A 123 -0.13 -7.70 5.37
N PRO A 124 -0.88 -8.37 4.45
CA PRO A 124 -0.29 -9.25 3.45
C PRO A 124 0.80 -8.59 2.61
N ARG A 125 0.66 -7.32 2.22
CA ARG A 125 1.69 -6.60 1.44
C ARG A 125 3.08 -6.73 2.05
N GLN A 126 3.19 -6.52 3.36
CA GLN A 126 4.47 -6.45 4.07
C GLN A 126 5.16 -7.81 4.14
N LEU A 127 4.38 -8.90 4.21
CA LEU A 127 4.91 -10.26 4.36
C LEU A 127 5.00 -11.03 3.05
N THR A 128 4.40 -10.54 1.96
CA THR A 128 4.28 -11.28 0.70
C THR A 128 5.65 -11.72 0.16
N GLY A 129 6.63 -10.81 0.12
CA GLY A 129 7.98 -11.12 -0.36
C GLY A 129 8.60 -12.28 0.42
N ILE A 130 8.58 -12.19 1.74
CA ILE A 130 9.11 -13.23 2.64
C ILE A 130 8.39 -14.56 2.39
N VAL A 131 7.07 -14.56 2.35
CA VAL A 131 6.25 -15.77 2.17
C VAL A 131 6.54 -16.46 0.84
N VAL A 132 6.47 -15.73 -0.28
CA VAL A 132 6.67 -16.35 -1.60
C VAL A 132 8.14 -16.74 -1.84
N GLY A 133 9.08 -16.00 -1.24
CA GLY A 133 10.49 -16.38 -1.20
C GLY A 133 10.71 -17.68 -0.43
N SER A 134 10.13 -17.83 0.76
CA SER A 134 10.21 -19.05 1.57
C SER A 134 9.57 -20.27 0.92
N LEU A 135 8.61 -20.06 0.03
CA LEU A 135 7.99 -21.08 -0.82
C LEU A 135 8.76 -21.35 -2.12
N GLN A 136 9.94 -20.76 -2.30
CA GLN A 136 10.81 -20.96 -3.47
C GLN A 136 10.15 -20.58 -4.81
N MET A 137 9.27 -19.56 -4.81
CA MET A 137 8.75 -19.00 -6.06
C MET A 137 9.91 -18.59 -6.98
N PRO A 138 9.89 -18.91 -8.29
CA PRO A 138 10.97 -18.52 -9.20
C PRO A 138 11.20 -17.00 -9.25
N THR A 139 12.46 -16.58 -9.35
CA THR A 139 12.86 -15.17 -9.20
C THR A 139 12.28 -14.28 -10.30
N ILE A 140 12.31 -14.73 -11.56
CA ILE A 140 11.86 -13.90 -12.69
C ILE A 140 10.36 -13.59 -12.62
N PRO A 141 9.44 -14.57 -12.45
CA PRO A 141 8.03 -14.29 -12.20
C PRO A 141 7.79 -13.37 -11.00
N PHE A 142 8.57 -13.51 -9.93
CA PHE A 142 8.47 -12.64 -8.76
C PHE A 142 8.86 -11.19 -9.09
N LEU A 143 10.01 -10.99 -9.74
CA LEU A 143 10.50 -9.66 -10.12
C LEU A 143 9.53 -8.95 -11.07
N LEU A 144 8.97 -9.66 -12.05
CA LEU A 144 7.96 -9.10 -12.95
C LEU A 144 6.66 -8.74 -12.20
N ALA A 145 6.19 -9.63 -11.32
CA ALA A 145 5.00 -9.41 -10.51
C ALA A 145 5.15 -8.22 -9.56
N THR A 146 6.29 -8.12 -8.87
CA THR A 146 6.53 -7.03 -7.91
C THR A 146 6.71 -5.70 -8.63
N SER A 147 7.35 -5.67 -9.81
CA SER A 147 7.45 -4.45 -10.62
C SER A 147 6.08 -3.99 -11.10
N ALA A 148 5.28 -4.89 -11.69
CA ALA A 148 3.93 -4.58 -12.14
C ALA A 148 3.04 -4.11 -10.98
N GLY A 149 3.07 -4.83 -9.87
CA GLY A 149 2.35 -4.45 -8.66
C GLY A 149 2.80 -3.11 -8.09
N ALA A 150 4.10 -2.82 -8.08
CA ALA A 150 4.62 -1.54 -7.61
C ALA A 150 4.13 -0.39 -8.49
N VAL A 151 4.16 -0.54 -9.81
CA VAL A 151 3.62 0.47 -10.76
C VAL A 151 2.14 0.71 -10.53
N LEU A 152 1.34 -0.35 -10.42
CA LEU A 152 -0.09 -0.22 -10.18
C LEU A 152 -0.39 0.43 -8.84
N TRP A 153 0.31 0.04 -7.77
CA TRP A 153 0.10 0.56 -6.42
C TRP A 153 0.56 2.01 -6.28
N VAL A 154 1.75 2.36 -6.80
CA VAL A 154 2.26 3.74 -6.80
C VAL A 154 1.41 4.63 -7.70
N GLY A 155 0.96 4.13 -8.86
CA GLY A 155 0.02 4.84 -9.71
C GLY A 155 -1.31 5.11 -8.99
N PHE A 156 -1.89 4.09 -8.36
CA PHE A 156 -3.16 4.22 -7.66
C PHE A 156 -3.08 5.20 -6.47
N TRP A 157 -2.13 5.03 -5.56
CA TRP A 157 -2.04 5.87 -4.37
C TRP A 157 -1.33 7.20 -4.61
N GLY A 158 -0.23 7.19 -5.37
CA GLY A 158 0.56 8.39 -5.66
C GLY A 158 -0.16 9.32 -6.64
N LEU A 159 -0.39 8.88 -7.87
CA LEU A 159 -1.09 9.73 -8.85
C LEU A 159 -2.55 9.99 -8.45
N GLY A 160 -3.24 8.99 -7.91
CA GLY A 160 -4.60 9.16 -7.40
C GLY A 160 -4.69 10.28 -6.36
N SER A 161 -3.79 10.31 -5.37
CA SER A 161 -3.76 11.37 -4.36
C SER A 161 -3.34 12.72 -4.93
N TYR A 162 -2.38 12.75 -5.87
CA TYR A 162 -1.95 13.98 -6.53
C TYR A 162 -3.10 14.64 -7.30
N TYR A 163 -3.79 13.90 -8.17
CA TYR A 163 -4.93 14.44 -8.92
C TYR A 163 -6.13 14.75 -8.04
N LEU A 164 -6.37 13.97 -6.98
CA LEU A 164 -7.41 14.28 -6.00
C LEU A 164 -7.10 15.59 -5.27
N GLY A 165 -5.84 15.80 -4.88
CA GLY A 165 -5.38 17.02 -4.21
C GLY A 165 -5.43 18.27 -5.11
N GLN A 166 -5.13 18.14 -6.41
CA GLN A 166 -5.31 19.24 -7.36
C GLN A 166 -6.78 19.70 -7.47
N ASN A 167 -7.71 18.74 -7.36
CA ASN A 167 -9.14 18.99 -7.48
C ASN A 167 -9.85 19.14 -6.13
N ILE A 168 -9.09 19.39 -5.04
CA ILE A 168 -9.63 19.49 -3.67
C ILE A 168 -10.76 20.51 -3.57
N ARG A 169 -10.70 21.61 -4.35
CA ARG A 169 -11.75 22.65 -4.39
C ARG A 169 -13.07 22.13 -4.96
N ILE A 170 -13.03 21.27 -5.98
CA ILE A 170 -14.22 20.64 -6.56
C ILE A 170 -14.81 19.65 -5.55
N ILE A 171 -13.95 18.89 -4.88
CA ILE A 171 -14.37 17.94 -3.84
C ILE A 171 -15.03 18.68 -2.68
N GLU A 172 -14.43 19.78 -2.19
CA GLU A 172 -15.02 20.63 -1.16
C GLU A 172 -16.36 21.25 -1.58
N GLN A 173 -16.48 21.70 -2.83
CA GLN A 173 -17.73 22.23 -3.36
C GLN A 173 -18.82 21.16 -3.44
N VAL A 174 -18.49 19.96 -3.92
CA VAL A 174 -19.43 18.82 -3.94
C VAL A 174 -19.80 18.38 -2.52
N LEU A 175 -18.83 18.31 -1.59
CA LEU A 175 -19.06 18.00 -0.18
C LEU A 175 -19.99 19.00 0.51
N LYS A 176 -19.80 20.30 0.25
CA LYS A 176 -20.62 21.37 0.82
C LYS A 176 -21.98 21.50 0.14
N SER A 177 -22.09 21.14 -1.15
CA SER A 177 -23.36 21.12 -1.89
C SER A 177 -24.18 19.85 -1.65
N ALA A 178 -23.53 18.78 -1.19
CA ALA A 178 -24.15 17.51 -0.86
C ALA A 178 -24.92 17.64 0.46
N SER A 179 -26.23 17.43 0.38
CA SER A 179 -27.11 17.36 1.55
C SER A 179 -26.66 16.23 2.50
N PRO A 180 -26.78 16.36 3.83
CA PRO A 180 -26.43 15.30 4.79
C PRO A 180 -27.04 13.93 4.43
N TYR A 181 -28.23 13.92 3.82
CA TYR A 181 -28.92 12.72 3.38
C TYR A 181 -28.18 11.96 2.26
N THR A 182 -27.44 12.66 1.38
CA THR A 182 -26.64 12.01 0.32
C THR A 182 -25.44 11.27 0.89
N TRP A 183 -24.81 11.79 1.95
CA TRP A 183 -23.74 11.09 2.66
C TRP A 183 -24.26 9.84 3.39
N ILE A 184 -25.42 9.95 4.05
CA ILE A 184 -26.08 8.83 4.72
C ILE A 184 -26.50 7.75 3.71
N ALA A 185 -27.08 8.13 2.58
CA ALA A 185 -27.50 7.21 1.52
C ALA A 185 -26.29 6.51 0.86
N THR A 186 -25.19 7.23 0.64
CA THR A 186 -23.94 6.65 0.11
C THR A 186 -23.33 5.67 1.11
N GLY A 187 -23.26 6.04 2.39
CA GLY A 187 -22.78 5.17 3.47
C GLY A 187 -23.63 3.90 3.62
N LEU A 188 -24.96 4.02 3.60
CA LEU A 188 -25.91 2.90 3.62
C LEU A 188 -25.77 2.00 2.39
N SER A 189 -25.57 2.58 1.21
CA SER A 189 -25.40 1.81 -0.03
C SER A 189 -24.10 1.01 -0.03
N ILE A 190 -22.99 1.61 0.42
CA ILE A 190 -21.71 0.91 0.58
C ILE A 190 -21.83 -0.19 1.63
N PHE A 191 -22.48 0.09 2.76
CA PHE A 191 -22.71 -0.90 3.82
C PHE A 191 -23.59 -2.07 3.34
N ALA A 192 -24.70 -1.79 2.66
CA ALA A 192 -25.60 -2.78 2.11
C ALA A 192 -24.90 -3.65 1.04
N LEU A 193 -24.12 -3.04 0.16
CA LEU A 193 -23.35 -3.76 -0.86
C LEU A 193 -22.27 -4.66 -0.22
N SER A 194 -21.55 -4.13 0.77
CA SER A 194 -20.53 -4.88 1.53
C SER A 194 -21.16 -6.06 2.27
N ALA A 195 -22.29 -5.85 2.93
CA ALA A 195 -23.04 -6.88 3.64
C ALA A 195 -23.60 -7.95 2.68
N TYR A 196 -24.09 -7.54 1.51
CA TYR A 196 -24.57 -8.44 0.47
C TYR A 196 -23.44 -9.34 -0.06
N LEU A 197 -22.29 -8.76 -0.39
CA LEU A 197 -21.12 -9.50 -0.85
C LEU A 197 -20.58 -10.44 0.23
N PHE A 198 -20.56 -10.00 1.50
CA PHE A 198 -20.14 -10.82 2.64
C PHE A 198 -21.08 -12.02 2.87
N ARG A 199 -22.41 -11.80 2.83
CA ARG A 199 -23.41 -12.88 2.92
C ARG A 199 -23.28 -13.88 1.77
N ARG A 200 -23.03 -13.41 0.55
CA ARG A 200 -22.80 -14.27 -0.62
C ARG A 200 -21.54 -15.13 -0.46
N HIS A 201 -20.51 -14.61 0.21
CA HIS A 201 -19.28 -15.35 0.47
C HIS A 201 -19.47 -16.44 1.54
N ILE A 202 -20.29 -16.21 2.56
CA ILE A 202 -20.57 -17.19 3.62
C ILE A 202 -21.50 -18.31 3.13
N ARG A 203 -22.49 -18.01 2.29
CA ARG A 203 -23.44 -19.01 1.74
C ARG A 203 -22.84 -20.02 0.77
N LYS A 204 -21.60 -19.82 0.29
CA LYS A 204 -20.92 -20.74 -0.63
C LYS A 204 -20.11 -21.85 0.05
N LYS A 205 -20.13 -21.99 1.38
CA LYS A 205 -19.58 -23.19 2.04
C LYS A 205 -20.63 -24.33 1.93
N PRO A 206 -20.36 -25.42 1.20
CA PRO A 206 -21.27 -26.58 1.18
C PRO A 206 -21.38 -27.17 2.60
N PRO A 207 -22.55 -27.72 2.97
CA PRO A 207 -22.76 -28.30 4.30
C PRO A 207 -21.79 -29.47 4.53
N PRO A 208 -21.35 -29.72 5.78
CA PRO A 208 -20.49 -30.85 6.08
C PRO A 208 -21.20 -32.15 5.71
N GLU A 209 -20.51 -32.98 4.92
CA GLU A 209 -20.93 -34.32 4.55
C GLU A 209 -21.13 -35.13 5.84
N LYS A 210 -22.37 -35.52 6.12
CA LYS A 210 -22.70 -36.40 7.23
C LYS A 210 -22.08 -37.77 6.93
N ARG A 211 -21.07 -38.17 7.71
CA ARG A 211 -20.70 -39.58 7.87
C ARG A 211 -21.63 -40.23 8.88
#